data_AF-A0A534UQD6-F1
#
_entry.id   AF-A0A534UQD6-F1
#
_cell.length_a   1.000
_cell.length_b   1.000
_cell.length_c   1.000
_cell.angle_alpha   90.00
_cell.angle_beta   90.00
_cell.angle_gamma   90.00
#
_symmetry.space_group_name_H-M   'P 1'
#
loop_
_entity.id
_entity.type
_entity.pdbx_description
1 polymer ?
#
loop_
_entity_poly.entity_id
_entity_poly.type
_entity_poly.pdbx_seq_one_letter_code
_entity_poly.pdbx_strand_id
1 'polypeptide(L)'
;MERLPLRSLVAASAAVLVCAAAAPGPAQADSATCQTAISVQLQKFKKLSLKAHVKCLRLENIGKITGCTTDCCPDATAQLKIQTARDNATTAIAAACSLADAASLEFPGNCSFEAAASGVEAGCAALPVTTPEQFAQCLECWKGAEVAEFVALLFASHADEFCNGLDETSPVCSDLDCTTPLPVQHNLGDTGENDCQVGIAKAGVKYLLKREKVLEKCALAGGTQAACIVDPTVSVQLDRAADAKDALIKRKCGNRVPMASPPFCCVTGTGQDCTVVTTRTDCTNIMGTVTEGKTCDPMMLKCSPVPGPNKPVTWWEVCPESDTCTTALATLDDLITCVDTSADTIVNEILCLQFRRNAGADWPCPTDVP
;
A
#
# COMPACT_ATOMS: atom_id res chain seq x y z
N MET A 1 -87.11 46.51 47.01
CA MET A 1 -87.59 46.06 45.68
C MET A 1 -87.25 47.17 44.72
N GLU A 2 -86.45 47.08 43.67
CA GLU A 2 -85.71 46.02 42.99
C GLU A 2 -84.44 46.66 42.40
N ARG A 3 -83.39 45.85 42.18
CA ARG A 3 -82.09 46.26 41.62
C ARG A 3 -82.08 46.02 40.11
N LEU A 4 -81.55 46.98 39.33
CA LEU A 4 -81.03 46.73 37.97
C LEU A 4 -79.54 46.30 38.06
N PRO A 5 -79.07 45.31 37.27
CA PRO A 5 -77.65 45.09 37.09
C PRO A 5 -77.10 45.58 35.74
N LEU A 6 -75.81 45.87 35.86
CA LEU A 6 -74.87 46.53 34.97
C LEU A 6 -74.45 45.64 33.78
N ARG A 7 -74.25 46.26 32.61
CA ARG A 7 -73.47 45.70 31.48
C ARG A 7 -71.97 45.83 31.79
N SER A 8 -71.20 44.75 31.66
CA SER A 8 -69.73 44.79 31.69
C SER A 8 -69.15 44.19 30.41
N LEU A 9 -68.27 44.97 29.78
CA LEU A 9 -67.48 44.65 28.60
C LEU A 9 -66.36 43.65 28.93
N VAL A 10 -66.13 42.72 28.00
CA VAL A 10 -65.01 41.77 28.00
C VAL A 10 -63.76 42.46 27.50
N ALA A 11 -62.68 42.46 28.29
CA ALA A 11 -61.34 42.88 27.89
C ALA A 11 -60.51 41.65 27.50
N ALA A 12 -59.93 41.67 26.29
CA ALA A 12 -59.03 40.64 25.79
C ALA A 12 -57.62 40.81 26.37
N SER A 13 -57.08 39.76 26.98
CA SER A 13 -55.69 39.70 27.43
C SER A 13 -54.85 38.98 26.38
N ALA A 14 -53.88 39.69 25.80
CA ALA A 14 -52.84 39.12 24.95
C ALA A 14 -51.85 38.32 25.80
N ALA A 15 -51.79 37.00 25.59
CA ALA A 15 -50.74 36.16 26.14
C ALA A 15 -49.49 36.26 25.26
N VAL A 16 -48.40 36.79 25.83
CA VAL A 16 -47.08 36.78 25.20
C VAL A 16 -46.54 35.35 25.27
N LEU A 17 -46.55 34.66 24.13
CA LEU A 17 -45.89 33.36 23.96
C LEU A 17 -44.37 33.61 23.87
N VAL A 18 -43.66 33.33 24.96
CA VAL A 18 -42.19 33.24 24.94
C VAL A 18 -41.84 31.92 24.25
N CYS A 19 -41.46 31.98 22.98
CA CYS A 19 -40.80 30.85 22.32
C CYS A 19 -39.45 30.64 22.99
N ALA A 20 -39.35 29.67 23.88
CA ALA A 20 -38.07 29.12 24.29
C ALA A 20 -37.40 28.56 23.04
N ALA A 21 -36.32 29.20 22.59
CA ALA A 21 -35.43 28.63 21.59
C ALA A 21 -34.84 27.35 22.21
N ALA A 22 -35.40 26.19 21.83
CA ALA A 22 -34.74 24.93 22.08
C ALA A 22 -33.39 25.00 21.36
N ALA A 23 -32.30 25.00 22.13
CA ALA A 23 -30.98 24.79 21.56
C ALA A 23 -31.05 23.51 20.71
N PRO A 24 -30.51 23.51 19.47
CA PRO A 24 -30.43 22.27 18.71
C PRO A 24 -29.72 21.24 19.59
N GLY A 25 -30.40 20.12 19.86
CA GLY A 25 -29.76 18.99 20.51
C GLY A 25 -28.50 18.58 19.74
N PRO A 26 -27.53 17.92 20.38
CA PRO A 26 -26.34 17.44 19.68
C PRO A 26 -26.81 16.65 18.43
N ALA A 27 -26.32 17.06 17.26
CA ALA A 27 -26.59 16.34 16.02
C ALA A 27 -26.20 14.88 16.24
N GLN A 28 -27.14 13.96 15.99
CA GLN A 28 -26.87 12.54 16.11
C GLN A 28 -25.77 12.16 15.11
N ALA A 29 -24.78 11.40 15.58
CA ALA A 29 -23.69 10.93 14.73
C ALA A 29 -24.22 10.11 13.54
N ASP A 30 -23.74 10.40 12.33
CA ASP A 30 -23.98 9.67 11.09
C ASP A 30 -22.75 8.79 10.75
N SER A 31 -22.55 7.78 11.58
CA SER A 31 -21.44 6.84 11.47
C SER A 31 -21.44 6.06 10.16
N ALA A 32 -22.60 5.84 9.54
CA ALA A 32 -22.72 5.12 8.28
C ALA A 32 -22.19 5.94 7.10
N THR A 33 -22.54 7.23 7.04
CA THR A 33 -22.01 8.15 6.01
C THR A 33 -20.50 8.34 6.20
N CYS A 34 -20.03 8.55 7.44
CA CYS A 34 -18.60 8.64 7.73
C CYS A 34 -17.85 7.38 7.28
N GLN A 35 -18.27 6.17 7.70
CA GLN A 35 -17.58 4.92 7.35
C GLN A 35 -17.53 4.68 5.84
N THR A 36 -18.62 5.01 5.13
CA THR A 36 -18.68 4.90 3.67
C THR A 36 -17.71 5.87 3.01
N ALA A 37 -17.60 7.11 3.51
CA ALA A 37 -16.67 8.10 3.00
C ALA A 37 -15.21 7.67 3.22
N ILE A 38 -14.85 7.22 4.42
CA ILE A 38 -13.52 6.66 4.73
C ILE A 38 -13.16 5.59 3.70
N SER A 39 -14.00 4.56 3.59
CA SER A 39 -13.80 3.40 2.72
C SER A 39 -13.60 3.81 1.25
N VAL A 40 -14.55 4.56 0.69
CA VAL A 40 -14.55 4.94 -0.73
C VAL A 40 -13.39 5.86 -1.09
N GLN A 41 -13.06 6.83 -0.23
CA GLN A 41 -12.02 7.81 -0.57
C GLN A 41 -10.62 7.24 -0.38
N LEU A 42 -10.40 6.44 0.67
CA LEU A 42 -9.13 5.73 0.87
C LEU A 42 -8.85 4.70 -0.22
N GLN A 43 -9.88 4.01 -0.74
CA GLN A 43 -9.72 3.17 -1.94
C GLN A 43 -9.23 3.94 -3.16
N LYS A 44 -9.78 5.15 -3.39
CA LYS A 44 -9.38 6.00 -4.52
C LYS A 44 -7.96 6.50 -4.34
N PHE A 45 -7.63 6.98 -3.13
CA PHE A 45 -6.27 7.43 -2.76
C PHE A 45 -5.25 6.33 -3.06
N LYS A 46 -5.39 5.15 -2.45
CA LYS A 46 -4.52 3.99 -2.68
C LYS A 46 -4.37 3.67 -4.17
N LYS A 47 -5.49 3.55 -4.89
CA LYS A 47 -5.46 3.20 -6.32
C LYS A 47 -4.67 4.22 -7.15
N LEU A 48 -4.76 5.51 -6.82
CA LEU A 48 -4.01 6.56 -7.48
C LEU A 48 -2.54 6.55 -7.07
N SER A 49 -2.26 6.34 -5.78
CA SER A 49 -0.91 6.21 -5.23
C SER A 49 -0.15 5.04 -5.88
N LEU A 50 -0.70 3.82 -5.83
CA LEU A 50 -0.13 2.64 -6.49
C LEU A 50 0.15 2.88 -7.98
N LYS A 51 -0.78 3.52 -8.70
CA LYS A 51 -0.58 3.83 -10.12
C LYS A 51 0.53 4.84 -10.35
N ALA A 52 0.70 5.81 -9.46
CA ALA A 52 1.75 6.82 -9.57
C ALA A 52 3.13 6.19 -9.33
N HIS A 53 3.29 5.45 -8.23
CA HIS A 53 4.53 4.76 -7.90
C HIS A 53 4.92 3.72 -8.96
N VAL A 54 4.02 2.79 -9.31
CA VAL A 54 4.28 1.76 -10.35
C VAL A 54 4.66 2.39 -11.69
N LYS A 55 4.03 3.52 -12.05
CA LYS A 55 4.38 4.21 -13.29
C LYS A 55 5.78 4.81 -13.21
N CYS A 56 6.11 5.44 -12.08
CA CYS A 56 7.41 6.05 -11.87
C CYS A 56 8.52 4.98 -11.90
N LEU A 57 8.43 3.97 -11.04
CA LEU A 57 9.44 2.90 -10.93
C LEU A 57 9.62 2.12 -12.23
N ARG A 58 8.55 1.96 -13.02
CA ARG A 58 8.68 1.40 -14.38
C ARG A 58 9.51 2.29 -15.31
N LEU A 59 9.35 3.61 -15.24
CA LEU A 59 10.11 4.55 -16.07
C LEU A 59 11.56 4.64 -15.62
N GLU A 60 11.80 4.59 -14.32
CA GLU A 60 13.13 4.49 -13.70
C GLU A 60 13.86 3.25 -14.21
N ASN A 61 13.25 2.07 -14.04
CA ASN A 61 13.81 0.80 -14.49
C ASN A 61 14.30 0.81 -15.94
N ILE A 62 13.62 1.50 -16.85
CA ILE A 62 13.98 1.58 -18.28
C ILE A 62 14.82 2.81 -18.64
N GLY A 63 15.36 3.53 -17.65
CA GLY A 63 16.22 4.70 -17.83
C GLY A 63 15.51 5.90 -18.48
N LYS A 64 14.18 6.02 -18.33
CA LYS A 64 13.39 7.13 -18.89
C LYS A 64 13.19 8.30 -17.94
N ILE A 65 13.68 8.20 -16.71
CA ILE A 65 13.77 9.34 -15.79
C ILE A 65 15.18 9.95 -15.96
N THR A 66 15.24 11.20 -16.41
CA THR A 66 16.50 11.91 -16.66
C THR A 66 16.91 12.77 -15.47
N GLY A 67 18.21 12.85 -15.19
CA GLY A 67 18.76 13.79 -14.20
C GLY A 67 18.69 13.31 -12.75
N CYS A 68 18.42 12.03 -12.54
CA CYS A 68 18.42 11.40 -11.24
C CYS A 68 19.40 10.22 -11.22
N THR A 69 20.23 10.16 -10.18
CA THR A 69 21.24 9.11 -9.96
C THR A 69 20.94 8.23 -8.74
N THR A 70 20.10 8.71 -7.82
CA THR A 70 19.57 8.03 -6.61
C THR A 70 18.19 8.64 -6.30
N ASP A 71 17.24 7.85 -5.80
CA ASP A 71 15.91 8.26 -5.32
C ASP A 71 15.00 8.92 -6.39
N CYS A 72 14.83 8.28 -7.55
CA CYS A 72 14.12 8.90 -8.67
C CYS A 72 12.61 8.86 -8.56
N CYS A 73 12.10 7.97 -7.71
CA CYS A 73 10.69 7.74 -7.53
C CYS A 73 10.27 7.89 -6.07
N PRO A 74 9.18 8.63 -5.79
CA PRO A 74 8.30 9.30 -6.75
C PRO A 74 8.90 10.58 -7.37
N ASP A 75 8.83 10.71 -8.71
CA ASP A 75 9.15 11.96 -9.40
C ASP A 75 8.11 13.06 -9.09
N ALA A 76 8.40 14.31 -9.47
CA ALA A 76 7.48 15.44 -9.22
C ALA A 76 6.07 15.23 -9.80
N THR A 77 5.93 14.48 -10.90
CA THR A 77 4.64 14.17 -11.51
C THR A 77 3.87 13.13 -10.71
N ALA A 78 4.56 12.10 -10.21
CA ALA A 78 4.01 11.10 -9.31
C ALA A 78 3.62 11.74 -7.99
N GLN A 79 4.50 12.55 -7.39
CA GLN A 79 4.27 13.29 -6.16
C GLN A 79 3.02 14.15 -6.25
N LEU A 80 2.87 14.94 -7.33
CA LEU A 80 1.69 15.78 -7.51
C LEU A 80 0.39 14.96 -7.58
N LYS A 81 0.43 13.78 -8.23
CA LYS A 81 -0.76 12.90 -8.30
C LYS A 81 -1.10 12.27 -6.96
N ILE A 82 -0.10 11.85 -6.20
CA ILE A 82 -0.28 11.31 -4.85
C ILE A 82 -0.85 12.38 -3.94
N GLN A 83 -0.25 13.57 -3.93
CA GLN A 83 -0.73 14.71 -3.14
C GLN A 83 -2.15 15.12 -3.52
N THR A 84 -2.45 15.22 -4.82
CA THR A 84 -3.82 15.53 -5.27
C THR A 84 -4.82 14.46 -4.83
N ALA A 85 -4.43 13.18 -4.85
CA ALA A 85 -5.29 12.10 -4.38
C ALA A 85 -5.53 12.17 -2.86
N ARG A 86 -4.48 12.51 -2.10
CA ARG A 86 -4.49 12.77 -0.65
C ARG A 86 -5.44 13.92 -0.32
N ASP A 87 -5.20 15.11 -0.88
CA ASP A 87 -6.02 16.31 -0.62
C ASP A 87 -7.52 16.10 -0.92
N ASN A 88 -7.83 15.38 -2.00
CA ASN A 88 -9.21 15.04 -2.37
C ASN A 88 -9.85 14.06 -1.38
N ALA A 89 -9.09 13.06 -0.91
CA ALA A 89 -9.58 12.14 0.11
C ALA A 89 -9.80 12.88 1.44
N THR A 90 -8.85 13.72 1.85
CA THR A 90 -8.90 14.49 3.10
C THR A 90 -10.14 15.37 3.11
N THR A 91 -10.34 16.15 2.04
CA THR A 91 -11.48 17.05 1.90
C THR A 91 -12.81 16.28 1.94
N ALA A 92 -12.89 15.15 1.25
CA ALA A 92 -14.13 14.39 1.14
C ALA A 92 -14.48 13.63 2.43
N ILE A 93 -13.48 13.10 3.15
CA ILE A 93 -13.68 12.45 4.45
C ILE A 93 -14.05 13.51 5.50
N ALA A 94 -13.31 14.61 5.57
CA ALA A 94 -13.58 15.69 6.54
C ALA A 94 -14.99 16.29 6.38
N ALA A 95 -15.48 16.41 5.15
CA ALA A 95 -16.83 16.88 4.87
C ALA A 95 -17.93 15.89 5.30
N ALA A 96 -17.62 14.59 5.38
CA ALA A 96 -18.59 13.52 5.64
C ALA A 96 -18.47 12.91 7.04
N CYS A 97 -17.42 13.23 7.79
CA CYS A 97 -17.13 12.62 9.07
C CYS A 97 -16.74 13.68 10.10
N SER A 98 -17.57 13.88 11.12
CA SER A 98 -17.18 14.60 12.32
C SER A 98 -16.36 13.72 13.27
N LEU A 99 -15.67 14.31 14.25
CA LEU A 99 -15.00 13.54 15.29
C LEU A 99 -15.98 12.72 16.16
N ALA A 100 -17.24 13.15 16.27
CA ALA A 100 -18.27 12.37 16.95
C ALA A 100 -18.66 11.12 16.14
N ASP A 101 -18.69 11.23 14.80
CA ASP A 101 -18.91 10.09 13.91
C ASP A 101 -17.75 9.11 14.01
N ALA A 102 -16.50 9.59 13.96
CA ALA A 102 -15.31 8.78 14.13
C ALA A 102 -15.29 8.05 15.49
N ALA A 103 -15.62 8.75 16.58
CA ALA A 103 -15.72 8.14 17.91
C ALA A 103 -16.84 7.08 17.98
N SER A 104 -17.96 7.29 17.30
CA SER A 104 -19.05 6.30 17.22
C SER A 104 -18.70 5.07 16.38
N LEU A 105 -17.66 5.16 15.54
CA LEU A 105 -17.02 4.06 14.82
C LEU A 105 -15.84 3.47 15.58
N GLU A 106 -15.63 3.90 16.83
CA GLU A 106 -14.59 3.44 17.75
C GLU A 106 -13.16 3.76 17.32
N PHE A 107 -12.98 4.78 16.47
CA PHE A 107 -11.66 5.36 16.26
C PHE A 107 -11.17 6.07 17.53
N PRO A 108 -9.90 5.91 17.92
CA PRO A 108 -9.33 6.67 19.02
C PRO A 108 -9.24 8.16 18.67
N GLY A 109 -9.20 9.01 19.69
CA GLY A 109 -9.00 10.47 19.52
C GLY A 109 -7.55 10.87 19.19
N ASN A 110 -6.75 9.95 18.65
CA ASN A 110 -5.35 10.13 18.27
C ASN A 110 -5.04 9.27 17.03
N CYS A 111 -3.83 9.42 16.47
CA CYS A 111 -3.41 8.67 15.30
C CYS A 111 -2.57 7.41 15.61
N SER A 112 -2.40 7.06 16.88
CA SER A 112 -1.62 5.88 17.29
C SER A 112 -2.50 4.63 17.19
N PHE A 113 -2.75 4.18 15.97
CA PHE A 113 -3.59 3.00 15.72
C PHE A 113 -2.88 1.69 16.05
N GLU A 114 -1.57 1.68 15.86
CA GLU A 114 -0.62 0.62 16.19
C GLU A 114 0.59 1.19 16.96
N ALA A 115 1.47 0.31 17.44
CA ALA A 115 2.68 0.69 18.14
C ALA A 115 3.78 1.02 17.11
N ALA A 116 4.21 2.28 17.07
CA ALA A 116 5.25 2.72 16.14
C ALA A 116 6.34 3.49 16.87
N ALA A 117 7.59 3.03 16.74
CA ALA A 117 8.74 3.61 17.44
C ALA A 117 9.51 4.63 16.58
N SER A 118 9.60 4.40 15.26
CA SER A 118 10.36 5.23 14.33
C SER A 118 9.73 5.32 12.93
N GLY A 119 10.45 5.94 11.99
CA GLY A 119 10.06 5.95 10.58
C GLY A 119 8.77 6.69 10.26
N VAL A 120 8.16 6.30 9.15
CA VAL A 120 6.89 6.85 8.65
C VAL A 120 5.75 6.57 9.62
N GLU A 121 5.75 5.40 10.25
CA GLU A 121 4.70 4.97 11.17
C GLU A 121 4.67 5.80 12.44
N ALA A 122 5.84 6.11 13.05
CA ALA A 122 5.90 7.05 14.16
C ALA A 122 5.48 8.46 13.71
N GLY A 123 5.81 8.83 12.47
CA GLY A 123 5.32 10.05 11.84
C GLY A 123 3.80 10.10 11.76
N CYS A 124 3.16 9.00 11.35
CA CYS A 124 1.71 8.86 11.30
C CYS A 124 1.11 8.88 12.70
N ALA A 125 1.62 8.07 13.64
CA ALA A 125 1.15 7.99 15.02
C ALA A 125 1.18 9.35 15.75
N ALA A 126 2.15 10.19 15.41
CA ALA A 126 2.30 11.54 15.98
C ALA A 126 1.34 12.59 15.42
N LEU A 127 0.58 12.29 14.35
CA LEU A 127 -0.36 13.24 13.78
C LEU A 127 -1.48 13.58 14.78
N PRO A 128 -1.81 14.87 14.97
CA PRO A 128 -2.92 15.27 15.83
C PRO A 128 -4.24 14.80 15.23
N VAL A 129 -5.26 14.59 16.07
CA VAL A 129 -6.63 14.27 15.65
C VAL A 129 -7.62 15.18 16.40
N THR A 130 -7.53 16.48 16.12
CA THR A 130 -8.37 17.52 16.75
C THR A 130 -9.41 18.11 15.80
N THR A 131 -9.33 17.79 14.50
CA THR A 131 -10.32 18.16 13.50
C THR A 131 -10.63 16.98 12.55
N PRO A 132 -11.75 17.01 11.83
CA PRO A 132 -12.05 16.05 10.75
C PRO A 132 -10.96 15.92 9.69
N GLU A 133 -10.34 17.03 9.29
CA GLU A 133 -9.24 17.03 8.29
C GLU A 133 -8.03 16.29 8.83
N GLN A 134 -7.67 16.54 10.09
CA GLN A 134 -6.58 15.87 10.78
C GLN A 134 -6.84 14.36 10.96
N PHE A 135 -8.08 13.98 11.24
CA PHE A 135 -8.49 12.57 11.25
C PHE A 135 -8.33 11.90 9.88
N ALA A 136 -8.72 12.57 8.79
CA ALA A 136 -8.55 12.04 7.44
C ALA A 136 -7.07 11.91 7.05
N GLN A 137 -6.25 12.92 7.39
CA GLN A 137 -4.80 12.89 7.17
C GLN A 137 -4.13 11.75 7.92
N CYS A 138 -4.57 11.47 9.14
CA CYS A 138 -4.12 10.31 9.91
C CYS A 138 -4.36 9.00 9.15
N LEU A 139 -5.59 8.75 8.69
CA LEU A 139 -5.93 7.54 7.93
C LEU A 139 -5.15 7.41 6.62
N GLU A 140 -4.90 8.53 5.94
CA GLU A 140 -4.14 8.57 4.69
C GLU A 140 -2.64 8.38 4.89
N CYS A 141 -2.11 8.76 6.05
CA CYS A 141 -0.72 8.54 6.40
C CYS A 141 -0.44 7.05 6.53
N TRP A 142 -1.19 6.37 7.41
CA TRP A 142 -1.08 4.92 7.61
C TRP A 142 -1.31 4.16 6.31
N LYS A 143 -2.43 4.39 5.61
CA LYS A 143 -2.67 3.74 4.31
C LYS A 143 -1.61 4.08 3.26
N GLY A 144 -0.93 5.20 3.38
CA GLY A 144 0.17 5.57 2.49
C GLY A 144 1.41 4.71 2.72
N ALA A 145 1.76 4.44 3.98
CA ALA A 145 2.90 3.64 4.40
C ALA A 145 2.77 2.17 3.93
N GLU A 146 1.66 1.51 4.26
CA GLU A 146 1.30 0.15 3.79
C GLU A 146 1.36 0.00 2.26
N VAL A 147 0.90 1.04 1.56
CA VAL A 147 0.86 1.02 0.10
C VAL A 147 2.25 1.18 -0.50
N ALA A 148 3.13 1.92 0.17
CA ALA A 148 4.52 2.08 -0.24
C ALA A 148 5.32 0.79 0.03
N GLU A 149 5.12 0.16 1.19
CA GLU A 149 5.69 -1.14 1.52
C GLU A 149 5.37 -2.19 0.45
N PHE A 150 4.09 -2.37 0.11
CA PHE A 150 3.70 -3.31 -0.93
C PHE A 150 4.30 -2.98 -2.30
N VAL A 151 4.53 -1.69 -2.60
CA VAL A 151 5.23 -1.29 -3.84
C VAL A 151 6.70 -1.69 -3.79
N ALA A 152 7.37 -1.54 -2.66
CA ALA A 152 8.76 -1.94 -2.47
C ALA A 152 8.94 -3.44 -2.64
N LEU A 153 8.03 -4.24 -2.06
CA LEU A 153 7.96 -5.67 -2.31
C LEU A 153 7.84 -5.97 -3.81
N LEU A 154 6.94 -5.26 -4.51
CA LEU A 154 6.65 -5.50 -5.92
C LEU A 154 7.71 -4.95 -6.91
N PHE A 155 8.57 -4.06 -6.48
CA PHE A 155 9.68 -3.51 -7.26
C PHE A 155 10.99 -3.78 -6.52
N ALA A 156 11.26 -5.06 -6.26
CA ALA A 156 12.40 -5.52 -5.47
C ALA A 156 13.76 -4.87 -5.84
N SER A 157 14.01 -4.60 -7.13
CA SER A 157 15.25 -3.95 -7.60
C SER A 157 15.36 -2.45 -7.29
N HIS A 158 14.35 -1.88 -6.64
CA HIS A 158 14.33 -0.49 -6.15
C HIS A 158 13.73 -0.40 -4.75
N ALA A 159 13.50 -1.51 -4.05
CA ALA A 159 12.82 -1.52 -2.76
C ALA A 159 13.51 -0.59 -1.74
N ASP A 160 14.81 -0.77 -1.53
CA ASP A 160 15.58 -0.02 -0.53
C ASP A 160 15.76 1.44 -0.93
N GLU A 161 16.03 1.72 -2.21
CA GLU A 161 16.10 3.08 -2.76
C GLU A 161 14.76 3.82 -2.64
N PHE A 162 13.65 3.12 -2.91
CA PHE A 162 12.30 3.67 -2.86
C PHE A 162 11.86 4.00 -1.44
N CYS A 163 12.13 3.09 -0.49
CA CYS A 163 11.75 3.27 0.89
C CYS A 163 12.76 4.09 1.70
N ASN A 164 14.00 4.23 1.22
CA ASN A 164 15.14 4.76 1.97
C ASN A 164 15.36 4.00 3.29
N GLY A 165 15.58 2.69 3.16
CA GLY A 165 15.58 1.71 4.25
C GLY A 165 14.27 0.91 4.30
N LEU A 166 14.38 -0.36 4.67
CA LEU A 166 13.28 -1.33 4.66
C LEU A 166 12.89 -1.84 6.07
N ASP A 167 13.48 -1.27 7.11
CA ASP A 167 13.14 -1.54 8.51
C ASP A 167 12.19 -0.47 9.06
N GLU A 168 11.83 -0.58 10.35
CA GLU A 168 10.96 0.36 11.08
C GLU A 168 11.45 1.83 11.06
N THR A 169 12.66 2.10 10.58
CA THR A 169 13.21 3.46 10.46
C THR A 169 12.91 4.11 9.11
N SER A 170 12.35 3.36 8.16
CA SER A 170 12.00 3.84 6.83
C SER A 170 11.13 5.10 6.91
N PRO A 171 11.51 6.21 6.25
CA PRO A 171 10.70 7.42 6.23
C PRO A 171 9.53 7.36 5.23
N VAL A 172 9.39 6.27 4.46
CA VAL A 172 8.42 6.15 3.36
C VAL A 172 7.50 4.95 3.51
N CYS A 173 8.05 3.79 3.86
CA CYS A 173 7.35 2.51 3.90
C CYS A 173 7.13 2.07 5.34
N SER A 174 6.05 1.33 5.58
CA SER A 174 6.00 0.42 6.73
C SER A 174 7.10 -0.64 6.57
N ASP A 175 7.52 -1.24 7.67
CA ASP A 175 8.66 -2.14 7.67
C ASP A 175 8.36 -3.45 6.95
N LEU A 176 9.37 -3.98 6.26
CA LEU A 176 9.30 -5.33 5.72
C LEU A 176 9.95 -6.29 6.71
N ASP A 177 9.27 -7.37 7.06
CA ASP A 177 9.77 -8.36 8.03
C ASP A 177 11.10 -8.99 7.56
N CYS A 178 11.16 -9.40 6.29
CA CYS A 178 12.22 -10.25 5.76
C CYS A 178 12.97 -9.58 4.60
N THR A 179 13.99 -8.78 4.95
CA THR A 179 14.74 -7.98 3.97
C THR A 179 16.08 -8.59 3.55
N THR A 180 16.47 -9.72 4.14
CA THR A 180 17.76 -10.39 3.87
C THR A 180 17.56 -11.77 3.23
N PRO A 181 18.25 -12.06 2.10
CA PRO A 181 19.17 -11.19 1.38
C PRO A 181 18.43 -10.09 0.59
N LEU A 182 18.99 -8.87 0.63
CA LEU A 182 18.46 -7.72 -0.09
C LEU A 182 18.65 -7.91 -1.60
N PRO A 183 17.59 -7.80 -2.42
CA PRO A 183 17.72 -7.80 -3.87
C PRO A 183 18.60 -6.64 -4.34
N VAL A 184 19.39 -6.86 -5.38
CA VAL A 184 20.30 -5.83 -5.89
C VAL A 184 19.51 -4.63 -6.39
N GLN A 185 19.81 -3.46 -5.85
CA GLN A 185 19.19 -2.19 -6.24
C GLN A 185 19.81 -1.70 -7.56
N HIS A 186 19.02 -1.72 -8.65
CA HIS A 186 19.46 -1.26 -9.97
C HIS A 186 18.31 -1.16 -10.98
N ASN A 187 18.55 -0.33 -12.00
CA ASN A 187 17.71 -0.26 -13.20
C ASN A 187 17.85 -1.53 -14.05
N LEU A 188 16.73 -2.21 -14.32
CA LEU A 188 16.71 -3.44 -15.11
C LEU A 188 16.81 -3.24 -16.63
N GLY A 189 16.74 -2.00 -17.11
CA GLY A 189 16.69 -1.63 -18.52
C GLY A 189 15.42 -2.07 -19.25
N ASP A 190 15.35 -1.82 -20.57
CA ASP A 190 14.28 -2.34 -21.42
C ASP A 190 14.52 -3.82 -21.77
N THR A 191 14.46 -4.67 -20.75
CA THR A 191 14.80 -6.09 -20.81
C THR A 191 13.59 -6.97 -20.51
N GLY A 192 13.71 -8.27 -20.84
CA GLY A 192 12.70 -9.25 -20.45
C GLY A 192 12.59 -9.45 -18.93
N GLU A 193 13.60 -9.07 -18.16
CA GLU A 193 13.57 -9.10 -16.69
C GLU A 193 12.68 -7.97 -16.16
N ASN A 194 12.86 -6.75 -16.65
CA ASN A 194 11.95 -5.63 -16.38
C ASN A 194 10.49 -5.96 -16.76
N ASP A 195 10.27 -6.62 -17.91
CA ASP A 195 8.93 -7.08 -18.30
C ASP A 195 8.30 -8.04 -17.27
N CYS A 196 9.12 -8.88 -16.63
CA CYS A 196 8.68 -9.76 -15.55
C CYS A 196 8.38 -8.96 -14.29
N GLN A 197 9.27 -8.08 -13.82
CA GLN A 197 9.07 -7.27 -12.61
C GLN A 197 7.82 -6.38 -12.73
N VAL A 198 7.66 -5.67 -13.86
CA VAL A 198 6.45 -4.89 -14.17
C VAL A 198 5.21 -5.78 -14.27
N GLY A 199 5.38 -7.02 -14.74
CA GLY A 199 4.34 -8.04 -14.76
C GLY A 199 3.86 -8.43 -13.38
N ILE A 200 4.80 -8.69 -12.46
CA ILE A 200 4.57 -8.98 -11.04
C ILE A 200 3.85 -7.80 -10.39
N ALA A 201 4.42 -6.59 -10.48
CA ALA A 201 3.83 -5.40 -9.89
C ALA A 201 2.40 -5.12 -10.39
N LYS A 202 2.16 -5.24 -11.69
CA LYS A 202 0.82 -5.04 -12.27
C LYS A 202 -0.16 -6.13 -11.83
N ALA A 203 0.30 -7.36 -11.62
CA ALA A 203 -0.54 -8.46 -11.15
C ALA A 203 -0.88 -8.29 -9.66
N GLY A 204 0.13 -8.08 -8.81
CA GLY A 204 -0.01 -7.85 -7.38
C GLY A 204 -0.93 -6.67 -7.08
N VAL A 205 -0.70 -5.51 -7.71
CA VAL A 205 -1.58 -4.33 -7.54
C VAL A 205 -3.02 -4.62 -7.94
N LYS A 206 -3.26 -5.38 -9.02
CA LYS A 206 -4.63 -5.73 -9.41
C LYS A 206 -5.29 -6.67 -8.40
N TYR A 207 -4.53 -7.62 -7.88
CA TYR A 207 -4.99 -8.57 -6.86
C TYR A 207 -5.34 -7.82 -5.58
N LEU A 208 -4.40 -7.05 -5.00
CA LEU A 208 -4.62 -6.22 -3.81
C LEU A 208 -5.85 -5.31 -3.96
N LEU A 209 -5.95 -4.58 -5.08
CA LEU A 209 -7.11 -3.71 -5.33
C LEU A 209 -8.44 -4.46 -5.38
N LYS A 210 -8.44 -5.70 -5.89
CA LYS A 210 -9.65 -6.52 -5.98
C LYS A 210 -9.99 -7.15 -4.62
N ARG A 211 -8.98 -7.66 -3.91
CA ARG A 211 -9.11 -8.26 -2.58
C ARG A 211 -9.70 -7.27 -1.59
N GLU A 212 -9.05 -6.12 -1.39
CA GLU A 212 -9.54 -5.10 -0.46
C GLU A 212 -10.96 -4.67 -0.81
N LYS A 213 -11.25 -4.43 -2.10
CA LYS A 213 -12.59 -4.01 -2.52
C LYS A 213 -13.68 -5.03 -2.18
N VAL A 214 -13.37 -6.32 -2.29
CA VAL A 214 -14.34 -7.39 -1.99
C VAL A 214 -14.55 -7.48 -0.48
N LEU A 215 -13.46 -7.48 0.29
CA LEU A 215 -13.49 -7.58 1.75
C LEU A 215 -14.12 -6.34 2.39
N GLU A 216 -13.75 -5.14 1.94
CA GLU A 216 -14.33 -3.87 2.40
C GLU A 216 -15.84 -3.81 2.16
N LYS A 217 -16.32 -4.32 1.01
CA LYS A 217 -17.77 -4.38 0.75
C LYS A 217 -18.48 -5.28 1.77
N CYS A 218 -17.84 -6.37 2.18
CA CYS A 218 -18.37 -7.25 3.22
C CYS A 218 -18.32 -6.58 4.60
N ALA A 219 -17.22 -5.89 4.92
CA ALA A 219 -17.06 -5.11 6.14
C ALA A 219 -18.12 -4.00 6.27
N LEU A 220 -18.38 -3.26 5.19
CA LEU A 220 -19.44 -2.24 5.12
C LEU A 220 -20.84 -2.81 5.33
N ALA A 221 -21.06 -4.10 5.03
CA ALA A 221 -22.30 -4.80 5.32
C ALA A 221 -22.38 -5.32 6.77
N GLY A 222 -21.37 -5.05 7.60
CA GLY A 222 -21.28 -5.52 8.98
C GLY A 222 -20.65 -6.91 9.15
N GLY A 223 -19.98 -7.44 8.13
CA GLY A 223 -19.26 -8.70 8.23
C GLY A 223 -17.92 -8.55 8.96
N THR A 224 -17.61 -9.52 9.82
CA THR A 224 -16.26 -9.72 10.39
C THR A 224 -15.32 -10.33 9.34
N GLN A 225 -14.02 -10.16 9.47
CA GLN A 225 -13.00 -10.79 8.61
C GLN A 225 -13.25 -12.29 8.41
N ALA A 226 -13.42 -13.04 9.51
CA ALA A 226 -13.65 -14.48 9.47
C ALA A 226 -14.90 -14.86 8.67
N ALA A 227 -16.03 -14.17 8.90
CA ALA A 227 -17.27 -14.40 8.17
C ALA A 227 -17.15 -14.03 6.67
N CYS A 228 -16.40 -12.98 6.35
CA CYS A 228 -16.22 -12.52 4.97
C CYS A 228 -15.40 -13.50 4.14
N ILE A 229 -14.31 -14.05 4.69
CA ILE A 229 -13.42 -14.95 3.96
C ILE A 229 -14.10 -16.28 3.63
N VAL A 230 -14.99 -16.77 4.51
CA VAL A 230 -15.74 -18.02 4.28
C VAL A 230 -17.03 -17.84 3.46
N ASP A 231 -17.41 -16.61 3.13
CA ASP A 231 -18.57 -16.36 2.26
C ASP A 231 -18.28 -16.89 0.84
N PRO A 232 -19.13 -17.78 0.28
CA PRO A 232 -18.85 -18.39 -1.03
C PRO A 232 -18.77 -17.39 -2.18
N THR A 233 -19.52 -16.27 -2.11
CA THR A 233 -19.51 -15.23 -3.14
C THR A 233 -18.25 -14.37 -3.05
N VAL A 234 -17.75 -14.14 -1.85
CA VAL A 234 -16.44 -13.49 -1.60
C VAL A 234 -15.32 -14.40 -2.08
N SER A 235 -15.27 -15.65 -1.62
CA SER A 235 -14.26 -16.64 -1.98
C SER A 235 -14.12 -16.80 -3.50
N VAL A 236 -15.22 -17.00 -4.24
CA VAL A 236 -15.17 -17.09 -5.72
C VAL A 236 -14.58 -15.84 -6.38
N GLN A 237 -14.78 -14.65 -5.80
CA GLN A 237 -14.20 -13.42 -6.34
C GLN A 237 -12.72 -13.26 -6.00
N LEU A 238 -12.28 -13.75 -4.85
CA LEU A 238 -10.88 -13.77 -4.44
C LEU A 238 -10.10 -14.80 -5.28
N ASP A 239 -10.64 -16.01 -5.45
CA ASP A 239 -10.04 -17.07 -6.28
C ASP A 239 -9.82 -16.60 -7.71
N ARG A 240 -10.84 -15.96 -8.32
CA ARG A 240 -10.71 -15.39 -9.67
C ARG A 240 -9.67 -14.28 -9.75
N ALA A 241 -9.47 -13.54 -8.67
CA ALA A 241 -8.45 -12.50 -8.62
C ALA A 241 -7.05 -13.10 -8.54
N ALA A 242 -6.88 -14.14 -7.70
CA ALA A 242 -5.65 -14.93 -7.59
C ALA A 242 -5.29 -15.59 -8.92
N ASP A 243 -6.24 -16.31 -9.55
CA ASP A 243 -6.06 -16.93 -10.88
C ASP A 243 -5.61 -15.92 -11.94
N ALA A 244 -6.20 -14.72 -11.95
CA ALA A 244 -5.85 -13.68 -12.91
C ALA A 244 -4.46 -13.08 -12.66
N LYS A 245 -4.03 -13.03 -11.39
CA LYS A 245 -2.69 -12.62 -10.97
C LYS A 245 -1.67 -13.68 -11.39
N ASP A 246 -1.90 -14.94 -11.05
CA ASP A 246 -1.11 -16.11 -11.46
C ASP A 246 -0.85 -16.13 -12.96
N ALA A 247 -1.93 -16.07 -13.75
CA ALA A 247 -1.84 -16.12 -15.20
C ALA A 247 -1.03 -14.94 -15.79
N LEU A 248 -1.12 -13.75 -15.18
CA LEU A 248 -0.36 -12.58 -15.62
C LEU A 248 1.13 -12.73 -15.27
N ILE A 249 1.47 -13.18 -14.07
CA ILE A 249 2.85 -13.39 -13.64
C ILE A 249 3.50 -14.49 -14.49
N LYS A 250 2.86 -15.67 -14.60
CA LYS A 250 3.35 -16.80 -15.42
C LYS A 250 3.61 -16.38 -16.87
N ARG A 251 2.69 -15.60 -17.47
CA ARG A 251 2.85 -15.08 -18.83
C ARG A 251 4.01 -14.09 -18.97
N LYS A 252 4.27 -13.25 -17.96
CA LYS A 252 5.28 -12.18 -18.04
C LYS A 252 6.68 -12.66 -17.66
N CYS A 253 6.76 -13.55 -16.69
CA CYS A 253 8.02 -14.06 -16.18
C CYS A 253 8.52 -15.30 -16.92
N GLY A 254 7.61 -16.13 -17.46
CA GLY A 254 7.97 -17.34 -18.19
C GLY A 254 8.64 -18.35 -17.24
N ASN A 255 9.88 -18.72 -17.53
CA ASN A 255 10.67 -19.65 -16.74
C ASN A 255 11.67 -18.93 -15.80
N ARG A 256 11.32 -17.72 -15.36
CA ARG A 256 12.16 -16.97 -14.42
C ARG A 256 12.01 -17.48 -13.00
N VAL A 257 13.08 -17.40 -12.22
CA VAL A 257 13.11 -17.73 -10.80
C VAL A 257 13.64 -16.55 -9.99
N PRO A 258 13.08 -16.28 -8.80
CA PRO A 258 13.55 -15.20 -7.92
C PRO A 258 15.01 -15.43 -7.52
N MET A 259 15.78 -14.36 -7.46
CA MET A 259 17.15 -14.35 -6.97
C MET A 259 17.52 -12.93 -6.55
N ALA A 260 18.09 -12.76 -5.36
CA ALA A 260 18.39 -11.44 -4.82
C ALA A 260 19.54 -10.81 -5.60
N SER A 261 20.56 -11.59 -5.94
CA SER A 261 21.70 -11.17 -6.75
C SER A 261 21.87 -12.05 -7.99
N PRO A 262 21.13 -11.76 -9.08
CA PRO A 262 21.31 -12.46 -10.35
C PRO A 262 22.75 -12.37 -10.86
N PRO A 263 23.25 -13.42 -11.54
CA PRO A 263 24.56 -13.38 -12.19
C PRO A 263 24.65 -12.28 -13.25
N PHE A 264 25.80 -11.64 -13.29
CA PHE A 264 26.15 -10.64 -14.29
C PHE A 264 27.52 -10.94 -14.91
N CYS A 265 27.77 -10.38 -16.09
CA CYS A 265 29.06 -10.42 -16.74
C CYS A 265 29.63 -9.02 -16.89
N CYS A 266 30.92 -8.84 -16.57
CA CYS A 266 31.60 -7.57 -16.79
C CYS A 266 32.35 -7.57 -18.12
N VAL A 267 31.84 -6.82 -19.11
CA VAL A 267 32.45 -6.67 -20.44
C VAL A 267 33.52 -5.59 -20.38
N THR A 268 34.78 -5.94 -20.65
CA THR A 268 35.94 -5.04 -20.51
C THR A 268 36.75 -4.86 -21.80
N GLY A 269 36.43 -5.62 -22.86
CA GLY A 269 37.14 -5.58 -24.14
C GLY A 269 36.20 -5.52 -25.36
N THR A 270 36.72 -5.85 -26.53
CA THR A 270 35.94 -5.83 -27.77
C THR A 270 34.98 -7.01 -27.86
N GLY A 271 33.70 -6.74 -28.13
CA GLY A 271 32.70 -7.78 -28.36
C GLY A 271 32.12 -8.37 -27.06
N GLN A 272 32.56 -9.56 -26.66
CA GLN A 272 32.08 -10.25 -25.45
C GLN A 272 33.23 -10.58 -24.48
N ASP A 273 34.42 -10.00 -24.68
CA ASP A 273 35.55 -10.14 -23.74
C ASP A 273 35.15 -9.67 -22.36
N CYS A 274 35.44 -10.48 -21.35
CA CYS A 274 35.04 -10.19 -19.98
C CYS A 274 36.17 -10.37 -18.97
N THR A 275 36.02 -9.66 -17.86
CA THR A 275 36.82 -9.83 -16.65
C THR A 275 35.94 -10.39 -15.55
N VAL A 276 36.45 -11.36 -14.80
CA VAL A 276 35.78 -11.85 -13.60
C VAL A 276 35.92 -10.79 -12.51
N VAL A 277 34.78 -10.28 -12.03
CA VAL A 277 34.70 -9.32 -10.93
C VAL A 277 33.60 -9.76 -9.96
N THR A 278 33.69 -9.33 -8.71
CA THR A 278 32.77 -9.77 -7.65
C THR A 278 31.46 -8.98 -7.67
N THR A 279 31.53 -7.67 -7.94
CA THR A 279 30.37 -6.79 -7.90
C THR A 279 30.15 -6.02 -9.20
N ARG A 280 28.92 -5.53 -9.42
CA ARG A 280 28.60 -4.61 -10.53
C ARG A 280 29.43 -3.33 -10.45
N THR A 281 29.66 -2.84 -9.23
CA THR A 281 30.51 -1.68 -8.93
C THR A 281 31.97 -1.92 -9.34
N ASP A 282 32.53 -3.10 -9.05
CA ASP A 282 33.88 -3.46 -9.50
C ASP A 282 33.98 -3.42 -11.02
N CYS A 283 32.93 -3.88 -11.72
CA CYS A 283 32.88 -3.81 -13.17
C CYS A 283 32.96 -2.37 -13.67
N THR A 284 32.14 -1.47 -13.12
CA THR A 284 32.13 -0.07 -13.52
C THR A 284 33.43 0.65 -13.15
N ASN A 285 34.07 0.29 -12.01
CA ASN A 285 35.34 0.87 -11.56
C ASN A 285 36.50 0.57 -12.52
N ILE A 286 36.45 -0.56 -13.23
CA ILE A 286 37.45 -0.90 -14.26
C ILE A 286 37.02 -0.45 -15.66
N MET A 287 36.08 0.49 -15.76
CA MET A 287 35.50 0.98 -17.01
C MET A 287 34.82 -0.12 -17.84
N GLY A 288 34.40 -1.21 -17.20
CA GLY A 288 33.63 -2.28 -17.80
C GLY A 288 32.15 -1.96 -17.90
N THR A 289 31.44 -2.72 -18.74
CA THR A 289 29.98 -2.66 -18.89
C THR A 289 29.34 -3.90 -18.29
N VAL A 290 28.40 -3.71 -17.37
CA VAL A 290 27.62 -4.81 -16.78
C VAL A 290 26.63 -5.35 -17.81
N THR A 291 26.60 -6.67 -17.99
CA THR A 291 25.59 -7.38 -18.77
C THR A 291 24.89 -8.41 -17.89
N GLU A 292 23.61 -8.15 -17.60
CA GLU A 292 22.77 -9.00 -16.74
C GLU A 292 22.45 -10.36 -17.39
N GLY A 293 22.20 -11.37 -16.54
CA GLY A 293 21.79 -12.71 -16.97
C GLY A 293 22.87 -13.50 -17.72
N LYS A 294 24.13 -13.08 -17.57
CA LYS A 294 25.32 -13.73 -18.13
C LYS A 294 26.36 -13.92 -17.04
N THR A 295 27.32 -14.79 -17.31
CA THR A 295 28.53 -14.94 -16.49
C THR A 295 29.77 -14.82 -17.37
N CYS A 296 30.87 -14.37 -16.79
CA CYS A 296 32.16 -14.43 -17.47
C CYS A 296 32.67 -15.87 -17.42
N ASP A 297 32.76 -16.54 -18.58
CA ASP A 297 33.33 -17.88 -18.65
C ASP A 297 34.82 -17.81 -18.25
N PRO A 298 35.25 -18.48 -17.18
CA PRO A 298 36.60 -18.33 -16.65
C PRO A 298 37.67 -18.93 -17.57
N MET A 299 37.31 -19.82 -18.50
CA MET A 299 38.23 -20.44 -19.45
C MET A 299 38.32 -19.66 -20.75
N MET A 300 37.17 -19.19 -21.26
CA MET A 300 37.10 -18.50 -22.54
C MET A 300 37.28 -16.98 -22.40
N LEU A 301 37.14 -16.43 -21.18
CA LEU A 301 37.07 -15.00 -20.90
C LEU A 301 36.03 -14.28 -21.77
N LYS A 302 34.89 -14.94 -21.97
CA LYS A 302 33.76 -14.43 -22.74
C LYS A 302 32.48 -14.44 -21.91
N CYS A 303 31.66 -13.41 -22.05
CA CYS A 303 30.32 -13.41 -21.50
C CYS A 303 29.45 -14.47 -22.17
N SER A 304 28.93 -15.38 -21.35
CA SER A 304 28.05 -16.46 -21.79
C SER A 304 26.74 -16.42 -21.00
N PRO A 305 25.60 -16.83 -21.60
CA PRO A 305 24.35 -16.97 -20.86
C PRO A 305 24.52 -17.90 -19.66
N VAL A 306 23.79 -17.61 -18.57
CA VAL A 306 23.71 -18.52 -17.43
C VAL A 306 23.22 -19.91 -17.91
N PRO A 307 23.90 -21.00 -17.56
CA PRO A 307 23.49 -22.35 -17.96
C PRO A 307 22.12 -22.73 -17.38
N GLY A 308 21.39 -23.56 -18.13
CA GLY A 308 20.12 -24.14 -17.69
C GLY A 308 18.88 -23.47 -18.29
N PRO A 309 17.69 -24.03 -18.04
CA PRO A 309 16.45 -23.49 -18.60
C PRO A 309 16.02 -22.22 -17.87
N ASN A 310 16.23 -22.13 -16.56
CA ASN A 310 15.69 -21.05 -15.74
C ASN A 310 16.51 -19.77 -15.90
N LYS A 311 15.80 -18.64 -15.95
CA LYS A 311 16.42 -17.31 -15.98
C LYS A 311 16.25 -16.65 -14.61
N PRO A 312 17.21 -15.89 -14.10
CA PRO A 312 16.98 -15.15 -12.88
C PRO A 312 16.02 -13.96 -13.12
N VAL A 313 15.32 -13.55 -12.07
CA VAL A 313 14.75 -12.21 -11.92
C VAL A 313 15.23 -11.65 -10.58
N THR A 314 15.72 -10.41 -10.59
CA THR A 314 16.09 -9.67 -9.38
C THR A 314 14.87 -9.53 -8.49
N TRP A 315 14.83 -10.34 -7.43
CA TRP A 315 13.70 -10.46 -6.52
C TRP A 315 14.13 -11.05 -5.18
N TRP A 316 13.25 -10.96 -4.19
CA TRP A 316 13.44 -11.54 -2.87
C TRP A 316 13.65 -13.06 -2.93
N GLU A 317 14.59 -13.57 -2.14
CA GLU A 317 14.80 -15.01 -1.95
C GLU A 317 14.04 -15.58 -0.76
N VAL A 318 13.48 -14.70 0.08
CA VAL A 318 12.54 -15.00 1.16
C VAL A 318 11.36 -14.06 0.98
N CYS A 319 10.14 -14.50 1.24
CA CYS A 319 9.01 -13.58 1.12
C CYS A 319 9.12 -12.46 2.16
N PRO A 320 9.06 -11.16 1.76
CA PRO A 320 9.32 -10.07 2.69
C PRO A 320 8.31 -9.93 3.83
N GLU A 321 7.09 -10.43 3.67
CA GLU A 321 6.06 -10.40 4.72
C GLU A 321 5.69 -11.80 5.12
N SER A 322 6.63 -12.45 5.77
CA SER A 322 6.51 -13.82 6.25
C SER A 322 6.98 -13.83 7.69
N ASP A 323 6.09 -14.18 8.60
CA ASP A 323 6.30 -14.27 10.06
C ASP A 323 7.54 -15.08 10.49
N THR A 324 8.09 -15.92 9.60
CA THR A 324 9.21 -16.83 9.91
C THR A 324 10.53 -16.50 9.25
N CYS A 325 10.57 -15.59 8.26
CA CYS A 325 11.74 -15.26 7.43
C CYS A 325 12.65 -16.44 7.00
N THR A 326 12.11 -17.65 6.88
CA THR A 326 12.90 -18.87 6.63
C THR A 326 12.46 -19.63 5.38
N THR A 327 11.30 -19.29 4.81
CA THR A 327 10.79 -19.95 3.60
C THR A 327 11.48 -19.38 2.37
N ALA A 328 12.42 -20.15 1.82
CA ALA A 328 13.13 -19.79 0.60
C ALA A 328 12.19 -19.85 -0.63
N LEU A 329 12.29 -18.83 -1.49
CA LEU A 329 11.61 -18.75 -2.77
C LEU A 329 12.54 -19.32 -3.85
N ALA A 330 12.24 -20.51 -4.36
CA ALA A 330 13.10 -21.21 -5.33
C ALA A 330 12.50 -21.23 -6.75
N THR A 331 11.19 -21.03 -6.86
CA THR A 331 10.44 -21.16 -8.10
C THR A 331 9.58 -19.93 -8.38
N LEU A 332 9.05 -19.84 -9.60
CA LEU A 332 8.08 -18.81 -9.94
C LEU A 332 6.77 -18.97 -9.16
N ASP A 333 6.37 -20.20 -8.85
CA ASP A 333 5.16 -20.45 -8.06
C ASP A 333 5.36 -19.98 -6.61
N ASP A 334 6.55 -20.15 -6.02
CA ASP A 334 6.86 -19.61 -4.68
C ASP A 334 6.76 -18.08 -4.66
N LEU A 335 7.30 -17.41 -5.69
CA LEU A 335 7.15 -15.96 -5.85
C LEU A 335 5.67 -15.56 -5.96
N ILE A 336 4.89 -16.29 -6.76
CA ILE A 336 3.46 -16.02 -6.97
C ILE A 336 2.68 -16.16 -5.66
N THR A 337 2.99 -17.18 -4.86
CA THR A 337 2.42 -17.38 -3.52
C THR A 337 2.84 -16.26 -2.59
N CYS A 338 4.10 -15.84 -2.62
CA CYS A 338 4.55 -14.69 -1.83
C CYS A 338 3.76 -13.41 -2.14
N VAL A 339 3.49 -13.13 -3.42
CA VAL A 339 2.66 -11.98 -3.82
C VAL A 339 1.21 -12.11 -3.32
N ASP A 340 0.68 -13.33 -3.16
CA ASP A 340 -0.63 -13.52 -2.52
C ASP A 340 -0.58 -13.23 -1.05
N THR A 341 0.38 -13.82 -0.33
CA THR A 341 0.47 -13.71 1.12
C THR A 341 0.69 -12.27 1.55
N SER A 342 1.59 -11.53 0.91
CA SER A 342 1.81 -10.12 1.23
C SER A 342 0.62 -9.24 0.86
N ALA A 343 -0.02 -9.48 -0.29
CA ALA A 343 -1.25 -8.74 -0.60
C ALA A 343 -2.40 -9.08 0.35
N ASP A 344 -2.39 -10.26 0.95
CA ASP A 344 -3.36 -10.68 1.96
C ASP A 344 -3.08 -10.00 3.31
N THR A 345 -1.81 -9.93 3.73
CA THR A 345 -1.30 -9.22 4.92
C THR A 345 -1.60 -7.72 4.84
N ILE A 346 -1.07 -7.03 3.83
CA ILE A 346 -1.32 -5.59 3.58
C ILE A 346 -2.81 -5.23 3.56
N VAL A 347 -3.66 -6.09 2.97
CA VAL A 347 -5.10 -5.82 2.98
C VAL A 347 -5.71 -5.98 4.38
N ASN A 348 -5.19 -6.88 5.21
CA ASN A 348 -5.60 -7.02 6.60
C ASN A 348 -5.17 -5.82 7.46
N GLU A 349 -3.91 -5.32 7.39
CA GLU A 349 -3.54 -4.06 8.08
C GLU A 349 -4.48 -2.93 7.64
N ILE A 350 -4.58 -2.71 6.32
CA ILE A 350 -5.38 -1.63 5.74
C ILE A 350 -6.85 -1.70 6.19
N LEU A 351 -7.44 -2.88 6.31
CA LEU A 351 -8.81 -3.04 6.76
C LEU A 351 -8.95 -2.90 8.27
N CYS A 352 -7.98 -3.36 9.08
CA CYS A 352 -7.99 -3.08 10.51
C CYS A 352 -7.98 -1.57 10.78
N LEU A 353 -7.10 -0.84 10.11
CA LEU A 353 -6.95 0.61 10.24
C LEU A 353 -8.21 1.38 9.80
N GLN A 354 -9.12 0.75 9.04
CA GLN A 354 -10.35 1.36 8.52
C GLN A 354 -11.64 0.92 9.21
N PHE A 355 -11.66 -0.24 9.85
CA PHE A 355 -12.86 -0.82 10.46
C PHE A 355 -12.61 -1.12 11.94
N ARG A 356 -12.71 -0.08 12.79
CA ARG A 356 -12.41 -0.15 14.23
C ARG A 356 -13.57 -0.57 15.13
N ARG A 357 -14.74 -0.90 14.57
CA ARG A 357 -15.89 -1.38 15.36
C ARG A 357 -15.50 -2.57 16.24
N ASN A 358 -16.16 -2.70 17.40
CA ASN A 358 -15.84 -3.69 18.42
C ASN A 358 -14.34 -3.64 18.81
N ALA A 359 -13.79 -2.43 18.96
CA ALA A 359 -12.40 -2.13 19.24
C ALA A 359 -11.41 -2.82 18.27
N GLY A 360 -11.81 -3.00 17.01
CA GLY A 360 -11.03 -3.69 15.98
C GLY A 360 -11.14 -5.21 16.02
N ALA A 361 -11.91 -5.82 16.93
CA ALA A 361 -12.03 -7.28 17.01
C ALA A 361 -12.69 -7.92 15.77
N ASP A 362 -13.51 -7.17 15.04
CA ASP A 362 -14.14 -7.64 13.79
C ASP A 362 -13.15 -7.72 12.62
N TRP A 363 -12.12 -6.88 12.64
CA TRP A 363 -11.05 -6.74 11.66
C TRP A 363 -9.74 -6.50 12.41
N PRO A 364 -9.16 -7.56 13.02
CA PRO A 364 -8.00 -7.41 13.89
C PRO A 364 -6.80 -6.93 13.08
N CYS A 365 -6.02 -6.04 13.69
CA CYS A 365 -4.72 -5.65 13.15
C CYS A 365 -3.81 -6.87 13.30
N PRO A 366 -2.98 -7.17 12.30
CA PRO A 366 -1.90 -8.12 12.47
C PRO A 366 -1.16 -7.83 13.77
N THR A 367 -0.93 -8.86 14.57
CA THR A 367 -0.09 -8.68 15.75
C THR A 367 1.33 -8.66 15.24
N ASP A 368 2.07 -7.58 15.46
CA ASP A 368 3.53 -7.56 15.26
C ASP A 368 4.10 -8.75 16.04
N VAL A 369 4.40 -9.84 15.33
CA VAL A 369 5.09 -10.97 15.93
C VAL A 369 6.57 -10.75 15.59
N PRO A 370 7.41 -10.38 16.57
CA PRO A 370 8.83 -10.14 16.34
C PRO A 370 9.61 -11.40 15.96
#